data_AF-A0AAF0RNQ8-F1
#
_entry.id   AF-A0AAF0RNQ8-F1
#
_cell.length_a   1.000
_cell.length_b   1.000
_cell.length_c   1.000
_cell.angle_alpha   90.00
_cell.angle_beta   90.00
_cell.angle_gamma   90.00
#
_symmetry.space_group_name_H-M   'P 1'
#
loop_
_entity.id
_entity.type
_entity.pdbx_description
1 polymer ?
#
loop_
_entity_poly.entity_id
_entity_poly.type
_entity_poly.pdbx_seq_one_letter_code
_entity_poly.pdbx_strand_id
1 'polypeptide(L)' 'MSDTPIYDRLFRRHVGTLRTRWLVFPETVVESERDILACADLFWGDRWWTA' A
#
# COMPACT_ATOMS: atom_id res chain seq x y z
N MET A 1 -10.45 17.25 12.24
CA MET A 1 -10.92 16.50 11.05
C MET A 1 -9.67 16.13 10.27
N SER A 2 -9.49 14.87 9.85
CA SER A 2 -8.24 14.52 9.15
C SER A 2 -8.25 15.19 7.78
N ASP A 3 -7.37 16.17 7.56
CA ASP A 3 -7.22 16.89 6.29
C ASP A 3 -6.67 16.03 5.14
N THR A 4 -6.52 14.72 5.36
CA THR A 4 -6.15 13.79 4.30
C THR A 4 -7.29 13.70 3.29
N PRO A 5 -7.06 14.10 2.02
CA PRO A 5 -8.08 14.02 0.97
C PRO A 5 -8.65 12.60 0.88
N ILE A 6 -9.94 12.46 0.54
CA ILE A 6 -10.60 11.14 0.42
C ILE A 6 -9.82 10.20 -0.51
N TYR A 7 -9.23 10.75 -1.58
CA TYR A 7 -8.38 10.01 -2.51
C TYR A 7 -7.17 9.37 -1.83
N ASP A 8 -6.44 10.11 -1.01
CA ASP A 8 -5.30 9.60 -0.25
C ASP A 8 -5.74 8.46 0.67
N ARG A 9 -6.86 8.61 1.37
CA ARG A 9 -7.37 7.56 2.27
C ARG A 9 -7.72 6.27 1.54
N LEU A 10 -8.42 6.38 0.40
CA LEU A 10 -8.77 5.22 -0.42
C LEU A 10 -7.51 4.56 -1.00
N PHE A 11 -6.55 5.37 -1.45
CA PHE A 11 -5.27 4.88 -1.95
C PHE A 11 -4.48 4.14 -0.86
N ARG A 12 -4.37 4.71 0.36
CA ARG A 12 -3.73 4.04 1.51
C ARG A 12 -4.37 2.69 1.78
N ARG A 13 -5.70 2.64 1.81
CA ARG A 13 -6.45 1.40 2.05
C ARG A 13 -6.20 0.37 0.96
N HIS A 14 -6.17 0.78 -0.30
CA HIS A 14 -5.88 -0.11 -1.42
C HIS A 14 -4.48 -0.71 -1.31
N VAL A 15 -3.46 0.14 -1.11
CA VAL A 15 -2.06 -0.27 -0.96
C VAL A 15 -1.87 -1.19 0.26
N GLY A 16 -2.52 -0.90 1.40
CA GLY A 16 -2.51 -1.77 2.57
C GLY A 16 -3.15 -3.14 2.32
N THR A 17 -4.20 -3.19 1.49
CA THR A 17 -4.83 -4.44 1.06
C THR A 17 -3.87 -5.26 0.18
N LEU A 18 -3.20 -4.61 -0.78
CA LEU A 18 -2.19 -5.27 -1.63
C LEU A 18 -1.04 -5.84 -0.79
N ARG A 19 -0.54 -5.08 0.19
CA ARG A 19 0.53 -5.57 1.08
C ARG A 19 0.09 -6.78 1.89
N THR A 20 -1.11 -6.73 2.46
CA THR A 20 -1.67 -7.88 3.19
C THR A 20 -1.77 -9.10 2.28
N ARG A 21 -2.27 -8.92 1.06
CA ARG A 21 -2.36 -10.01 0.09
C ARG A 21 -0.97 -10.54 -0.30
N TRP A 22 0.02 -9.68 -0.48
CA TRP A 22 1.40 -10.09 -0.76
C TRP A 22 2.00 -10.94 0.36
N LEU A 23 1.74 -10.56 1.62
CA LEU A 23 2.26 -11.29 2.79
C LEU A 23 1.60 -12.67 2.99
N VAL A 24 0.35 -12.84 2.58
CA VAL A 24 -0.41 -14.08 2.80
C VAL A 24 -0.44 -14.99 1.55
N PHE A 25 -0.54 -14.40 0.36
CA PHE A 25 -0.71 -15.08 -0.94
C PHE A 25 0.14 -14.40 -2.04
N PRO A 26 1.48 -14.44 -1.93
CA PRO A 26 2.38 -13.67 -2.80
C PRO A 26 2.26 -14.00 -4.31
N GLU A 27 1.84 -15.22 -4.64
CA GLU A 27 1.60 -15.69 -6.00
C GLU A 27 0.42 -14.99 -6.68
N THR A 28 -0.50 -14.41 -5.90
CA THR A 28 -1.69 -13.71 -6.42
C THR A 28 -1.43 -12.24 -6.76
N VAL A 29 -0.25 -11.73 -6.43
CA VAL A 29 0.15 -10.34 -6.67
C VAL A 29 0.89 -10.24 -8.01
N VAL A 30 0.32 -9.44 -8.92
CA VAL A 30 0.88 -9.23 -10.26
C VAL A 30 2.01 -8.20 -10.23
N GLU A 31 2.80 -8.15 -11.31
CA GLU A 31 4.00 -7.30 -11.40
C GLU A 31 3.72 -5.82 -11.11
N SER A 32 2.66 -5.25 -11.71
CA SER A 32 2.30 -3.85 -11.48
C SER A 32 1.93 -3.53 -10.03
N GLU A 33 1.40 -4.50 -9.27
CA GLU A 33 1.11 -4.32 -7.85
C GLU A 33 2.39 -4.38 -7.02
N ARG A 34 3.38 -5.18 -7.43
CA ARG A 34 4.71 -5.18 -6.81
C ARG A 34 5.41 -3.84 -7.01
N ASP A 35 5.28 -3.26 -8.19
CA ASP A 35 5.81 -1.90 -8.46
C ASP A 35 5.15 -0.85 -7.57
N ILE A 36 3.83 -0.93 -7.37
CA ILE A 36 3.10 -0.05 -6.46
C ILE A 36 3.60 -0.21 -5.01
N LEU A 37 3.79 -1.45 -4.56
CA LEU A 37 4.30 -1.72 -3.21
C LEU A 37 5.75 -1.22 -3.03
N ALA A 38 6.60 -1.44 -4.03
CA ALA A 38 7.96 -0.91 -4.04
C ALA A 38 7.98 0.62 -4.02
N CYS A 39 7.12 1.28 -4.82
CA CYS A 39 6.95 2.74 -4.76
C CYS A 39 6.47 3.18 -3.37
N ALA A 40 5.53 2.45 -2.76
CA ALA A 40 5.05 2.78 -1.42
C ALA A 40 6.18 2.73 -0.38
N ASP A 41 7.03 1.71 -0.46
CA ASP A 41 8.22 1.58 0.40
C ASP A 41 9.22 2.71 0.17
N LEU A 42 9.49 3.09 -1.08
CA LEU A 42 10.42 4.16 -1.42
C LEU A 42 9.98 5.54 -0.93
N PHE A 43 8.69 5.89 -1.09
CA PHE A 43 8.20 7.23 -0.79
C PHE A 43 7.80 7.43 0.67
N TRP A 44 7.34 6.39 1.36
CA TRP A 44 6.81 6.53 2.72
C TRP A 44 7.48 5.63 3.77
N GLY A 45 8.24 4.61 3.35
CA GLY A 45 9.01 3.72 4.21
C GLY A 45 8.18 2.95 5.25
N ASP A 46 8.85 2.36 6.24
CA ASP A 46 8.21 1.52 7.27
C ASP A 46 7.09 2.21 8.05
N ARG A 47 7.18 3.54 8.20
CA ARG A 47 6.20 4.34 8.95
C ARG A 47 4.82 4.36 8.31
N TRP A 48 4.74 4.11 6.99
CA TRP A 48 3.47 4.01 6.27
C TRP A 48 2.63 2.82 6.72
N TRP A 49 3.30 1.73 7.08
CA TRP A 49 2.69 0.44 7.34
C TRP A 49 2.29 0.25 8.81
N THR A 50 2.87 1.05 9.70
CA THR A 50 2.64 0.98 11.15
C THR A 50 1.68 2.04 11.67
N ALA A 51 1.29 3.01 10.84
CA ALA A 51 0.42 4.14 11.19
C ALA A 51 -1.08 3.85 11.00
#